data_AF-A0A9P6GX35-F1
#
_entry.id   AF-A0A9P6GX35-F1
#
_cell.length_a   1.000
_cell.length_b   1.000
_cell.length_c   1.000
_cell.angle_alpha   90.00
_cell.angle_beta   90.00
_cell.angle_gamma   90.00
#
_symmetry.space_group_name_H-M   'P 1'
#
loop_
_entity.id
_entity.type
_entity.pdbx_description
1 polymer ?
#
loop_
_entity_poly.entity_id
_entity_poly.type
_entity_poly.pdbx_seq_one_letter_code
_entity_poly.pdbx_strand_id
1 'polypeptide(L)'
;MGAVLFQEHGVIGYYSKKINSTKRNYNIVEKEMFAIVKSLEFYRTLIQGFAIQIETDSRNCVFENKNVSKRTERWKLILNEFDLTIKNIGGEHNNVADKLSRCFYIKEEREK
;
A
#
# COMPACT_ATOMS: atom_id res chain seq x y z
N MET A 1 6.54 4.68 -2.96
CA MET A 1 5.66 3.61 -2.48
C MET A 1 5.18 2.86 -3.68
N GLY A 2 5.13 1.53 -3.60
CA GLY A 2 4.67 0.67 -4.67
C GLY A 2 3.71 -0.39 -4.14
N ALA A 3 2.81 -0.85 -4.99
CA ALA A 3 1.94 -1.99 -4.75
C ALA A 3 1.63 -2.72 -6.05
N VAL A 4 1.31 -3.99 -5.95
CA VAL A 4 0.93 -4.85 -7.07
C VAL A 4 -0.42 -5.46 -6.75
N LEU A 5 -1.35 -5.40 -7.70
CA LEU A 5 -2.60 -6.15 -7.61
C LEU A 5 -2.43 -7.45 -8.39
N PHE A 6 -2.62 -8.57 -7.70
CA PHE A 6 -2.52 -9.91 -8.27
C PHE A 6 -3.85 -10.65 -8.10
N GLN A 7 -4.23 -11.42 -9.12
CA GLN A 7 -5.37 -12.35 -9.10
C GLN A 7 -4.90 -13.71 -9.63
N GLU A 8 -5.77 -14.72 -9.61
CA GLU A 8 -5.46 -16.12 -9.98
C GLU A 8 -4.69 -16.26 -11.31
N HIS A 9 -5.01 -15.44 -12.31
CA HIS A 9 -4.44 -15.50 -13.65
C HIS A 9 -3.20 -14.61 -13.85
N GLY A 10 -2.75 -13.89 -12.81
CA GLY A 10 -1.57 -13.04 -12.88
C GLY A 10 -1.75 -11.63 -12.32
N VAL A 11 -0.81 -10.77 -12.68
CA VAL A 11 -0.82 -9.36 -12.26
C VAL A 11 -1.89 -8.60 -13.03
N ILE A 12 -2.79 -7.94 -12.30
CA ILE A 12 -3.82 -7.06 -12.84
C ILE A 12 -3.31 -5.63 -13.00
N GLY A 13 -2.43 -5.19 -12.10
CA GLY A 13 -1.91 -3.83 -12.16
C GLY A 13 -0.77 -3.53 -11.21
N TYR A 14 -0.06 -2.45 -11.53
CA TYR A 14 0.99 -1.87 -10.72
C TYR A 14 0.60 -0.46 -10.28
N TYR A 15 0.83 -0.17 -9.00
CA TYR A 15 0.68 1.15 -8.44
C TYR A 15 2.04 1.62 -7.94
N SER A 16 2.48 2.81 -8.34
CA SER A 16 3.63 3.47 -7.72
C SER A 16 3.39 4.96 -7.60
N LYS A 17 3.77 5.51 -6.44
CA LYS A 17 3.66 6.95 -6.17
C LYS A 17 4.80 7.45 -5.30
N LYS A 18 5.35 8.59 -5.69
CA LYS A 18 6.36 9.32 -4.93
C LYS A 18 5.73 9.92 -3.66
N ILE A 19 6.41 9.72 -2.53
CA ILE A 19 5.99 10.31 -1.25
C ILE A 19 6.30 11.81 -1.30
N ASN A 20 5.30 12.65 -1.03
CA ASN A 20 5.47 14.11 -1.00
C ASN A 20 6.31 14.54 0.22
N SER A 21 6.94 15.72 0.18
CA SER A 21 7.88 16.21 1.21
C SER A 21 7.31 16.11 2.64
N THR A 22 6.05 16.49 2.85
CA THR A 22 5.35 16.43 4.15
C THR A 22 5.24 15.02 4.72
N LYS A 23 5.16 14.01 3.85
CA LYS A 23 4.97 12.59 4.21
C LYS A 23 6.30 11.86 4.38
N ARG A 24 7.42 12.54 4.12
CA ARG A 24 8.77 12.00 4.37
C ARG A 24 9.04 11.81 5.86
N ASN A 25 8.43 12.66 6.68
CA ASN A 25 8.55 12.66 8.14
C ASN A 25 7.70 11.59 8.83
N TYR A 26 6.89 10.84 8.07
CA TYR A 26 6.13 9.72 8.63
C TYR A 26 7.08 8.63 9.12
N ASN A 27 6.73 8.03 10.25
CA ASN A 27 7.46 6.85 10.71
C ASN A 27 7.24 5.68 9.72
N ILE A 28 8.00 4.59 9.87
CA ILE A 28 7.98 3.47 8.92
C ILE A 28 6.57 2.86 8.86
N VAL A 29 5.92 2.65 10.01
CA VAL A 29 4.56 2.11 10.10
C VAL A 29 3.53 2.99 9.41
N GLU A 30 3.61 4.32 9.59
CA GLU A 30 2.73 5.28 8.93
C GLU A 30 2.94 5.29 7.41
N LYS A 31 4.17 5.10 6.93
CA LYS A 31 4.46 5.02 5.49
C LYS A 31 3.86 3.77 4.87
N GLU A 32 3.97 2.64 5.54
CA GLU A 32 3.40 1.37 5.09
C GLU A 32 1.87 1.41 5.08
N MET A 33 1.27 1.87 6.18
CA MET A 33 -0.18 2.04 6.26
C MET A 33 -0.69 3.00 5.19
N PHE A 34 0.03 4.11 4.95
CA PHE A 34 -0.31 5.04 3.89
C PHE A 34 -0.21 4.41 2.50
N ALA A 35 0.79 3.57 2.24
CA ALA A 35 0.95 2.85 0.98
C ALA A 35 -0.22 1.88 0.74
N ILE A 36 -0.63 1.13 1.76
CA ILE A 36 -1.77 0.20 1.70
C ILE A 36 -3.05 0.98 1.37
N VAL A 37 -3.37 2.00 2.16
CA VAL A 37 -4.59 2.81 1.96
C VAL A 37 -4.63 3.41 0.56
N LYS A 38 -3.52 3.97 0.07
CA LYS A 38 -3.49 4.56 -1.27
C LYS A 38 -3.61 3.53 -2.39
N SER A 39 -3.14 2.31 -2.17
CA SER A 39 -3.29 1.22 -3.14
C SER A 39 -4.74 0.73 -3.18
N LEU A 40 -5.38 0.57 -2.02
CA LEU A 40 -6.79 0.19 -1.94
C LEU A 40 -7.71 1.26 -2.55
N GLU A 41 -7.47 2.54 -2.27
CA GLU A 41 -8.22 3.62 -2.91
C GLU A 41 -8.03 3.64 -4.43
N PHE A 42 -6.82 3.38 -4.92
CA PHE A 42 -6.53 3.34 -6.35
C PHE A 42 -7.25 2.18 -7.05
N TYR A 43 -7.29 1.01 -6.43
CA TYR A 43 -7.96 -0.17 -6.97
C TYR A 43 -9.41 -0.34 -6.51
N ARG A 44 -10.00 0.66 -5.84
CA ARG A 44 -11.31 0.56 -5.19
C ARG A 44 -12.38 -0.01 -6.11
N THR A 45 -12.44 0.47 -7.35
CA THR A 45 -13.41 0.01 -8.35
C THR A 45 -13.25 -1.46 -8.75
N LEU A 46 -12.05 -2.02 -8.60
CA LEU A 46 -11.74 -3.41 -8.95
C LEU A 46 -11.92 -4.37 -7.78
N ILE A 47 -11.69 -3.92 -6.55
CA ILE A 47 -11.60 -4.79 -5.37
C ILE A 47 -12.77 -4.63 -4.38
N GLN A 48 -13.59 -3.59 -4.52
CA GLN A 48 -14.70 -3.34 -3.61
C GLN A 48 -15.73 -4.49 -3.67
N GLY A 49 -16.10 -5.01 -2.49
CA GLY A 49 -17.03 -6.13 -2.36
C GLY A 49 -16.38 -7.52 -2.39
N PHE A 50 -15.06 -7.61 -2.56
CA PHE A 50 -14.31 -8.86 -2.52
C PHE A 50 -13.45 -8.97 -1.26
N ALA A 51 -13.19 -10.21 -0.83
CA ALA A 51 -12.18 -10.50 0.18
C ALA A 51 -10.79 -10.27 -0.42
N ILE A 52 -9.97 -9.46 0.25
CA ILE A 52 -8.66 -9.03 -0.23
C ILE A 52 -7.60 -9.49 0.77
N GLN A 53 -6.57 -10.17 0.26
CA GLN A 53 -5.37 -10.48 1.02
C GLN A 53 -4.30 -9.42 0.76
N ILE A 54 -3.88 -8.73 1.82
CA ILE A 54 -2.76 -7.80 1.80
C ILE A 54 -1.51 -8.56 2.24
N GLU A 55 -0.52 -8.61 1.36
CA GLU A 55 0.79 -9.15 1.67
C GLU A 55 1.77 -8.00 1.94
N THR A 56 2.41 -8.04 3.11
CA THR A 56 3.40 -7.02 3.53
C THR A 56 4.55 -7.66 4.30
N ASP A 57 5.74 -7.10 4.16
CA ASP A 57 6.95 -7.48 4.89
C ASP A 57 7.07 -6.85 6.28
N SER A 58 6.14 -5.96 6.63
CA SER A 58 6.09 -5.34 7.94
C SER A 58 5.42 -6.23 8.96
N ARG A 59 6.12 -6.55 10.06
CA ARG A 59 5.57 -7.34 11.18
C ARG A 59 4.62 -6.55 12.08
N ASN A 60 4.75 -5.23 12.12
CA ASN A 60 4.00 -4.36 13.05
C ASN A 60 2.83 -3.65 12.36
N CYS A 61 2.26 -4.26 11.32
CA CYS A 61 1.32 -3.59 10.46
C CYS A 61 0.01 -3.22 11.18
N VAL A 62 -0.37 -1.94 10.97
CA VAL A 62 -1.72 -1.36 10.85
C VAL A 62 -2.72 -1.57 11.99
N PHE A 63 -2.94 -2.80 12.47
CA PHE A 63 -3.99 -3.13 13.44
C PHE A 63 -3.49 -3.30 14.87
N GLU A 64 -2.23 -3.70 15.08
CA GLU A 64 -1.69 -3.97 16.43
C GLU A 64 -1.21 -2.70 17.18
N ASN A 65 -0.92 -1.62 16.45
CA ASN A 65 -0.43 -0.39 17.08
C ASN A 65 -1.53 0.35 17.85
N LYS A 66 -1.40 0.40 19.19
CA LYS A 66 -2.28 1.11 20.14
C LYS A 66 -2.04 2.63 20.18
N ASN A 67 -0.86 3.10 19.76
CA ASN A 67 -0.56 4.53 19.66
C ASN A 67 -1.00 5.06 18.29
N VAL A 68 -2.29 5.38 18.18
CA VAL A 68 -2.91 5.79 16.93
C VAL A 68 -2.89 7.33 16.85
N SER A 69 -2.15 7.89 15.90
CA SER A 69 -2.32 9.30 15.57
C SER A 69 -3.70 9.49 14.93
N LYS A 70 -4.29 10.69 15.00
CA LYS A 70 -5.57 10.99 14.32
C LYS A 70 -5.58 10.62 12.82
N ARG A 71 -4.38 10.56 12.21
CA ARG A 71 -4.20 10.15 10.82
C ARG A 71 -4.36 8.64 10.65
N THR A 72 -3.73 7.84 11.50
CA THR A 72 -3.86 6.38 11.44
C THR A 72 -5.28 5.94 11.84
N GLU A 73 -6.01 6.68 12.67
CA GLU A 73 -7.44 6.40 12.93
C GLU A 73 -8.29 6.54 11.66
N ARG A 74 -8.12 7.64 10.91
CA ARG A 74 -8.83 7.85 9.64
C ARG A 74 -8.52 6.75 8.63
N TRP A 75 -7.26 6.30 8.59
CA TRP A 75 -6.87 5.20 7.73
C TRP A 75 -7.48 3.87 8.16
N LYS A 76 -7.58 3.59 9.47
CA LYS A 76 -8.29 2.40 9.97
C LYS A 76 -9.75 2.38 9.55
N LEU A 77 -10.43 3.54 9.56
CA LEU A 77 -11.80 3.65 9.07
C LEU A 77 -11.92 3.25 7.59
N ILE A 78 -11.02 3.74 6.74
CA ILE A 78 -11.00 3.37 5.31
C ILE A 78 -10.74 1.87 5.15
N LEU A 79 -9.80 1.31 5.92
CA LEU A 79 -9.49 -0.12 5.85
C LEU A 79 -10.68 -0.99 6.27
N ASN A 80 -11.47 -0.55 7.25
CA ASN A 80 -12.68 -1.24 7.69
C ASN A 80 -13.80 -1.25 6.63
N GLU A 81 -13.71 -0.43 5.58
CA GLU A 81 -14.67 -0.50 4.45
C GLU A 81 -14.43 -1.73 3.56
N PHE A 82 -13.29 -2.40 3.69
CA PHE A 82 -12.89 -3.54 2.88
C PHE A 82 -12.82 -4.81 3.75
N ASP A 83 -13.13 -5.96 3.15
CA ASP A 83 -12.89 -7.26 3.77
C ASP A 83 -11.42 -7.65 3.59
N LEU A 84 -10.58 -7.26 4.56
CA LEU A 84 -9.13 -7.37 4.47
C LEU A 84 -8.59 -8.47 5.38
N THR A 85 -7.71 -9.29 4.82
CA THR A 85 -6.83 -10.20 5.57
C THR A 85 -5.39 -9.76 5.38
N ILE A 86 -4.62 -9.62 6.46
CA ILE A 86 -3.19 -9.30 6.36
C ILE A 86 -2.38 -10.57 6.54
N LYS A 87 -1.47 -10.80 5.60
CA LYS A 87 -0.46 -11.84 5.67
C LYS A 87 0.92 -11.20 5.69
N ASN A 88 1.70 -11.52 6.71
CA ASN A 88 3.10 -11.16 6.72
C ASN A 88 3.85 -12.11 5.79
N ILE A 89 4.55 -11.55 4.80
CA ILE A 89 5.44 -12.30 3.93
C ILE A 89 6.88 -11.89 4.21
N GLY A 90 7.83 -12.84 4.17
CA GLY A 90 9.24 -12.48 4.23
C GLY A 90 9.59 -11.51 3.10
N GLY A 91 10.47 -10.53 3.36
CA GLY A 91 10.84 -9.51 2.37
C GLY A 91 11.34 -10.08 1.03
N GLU A 92 11.87 -11.29 1.05
CA GLU A 92 12.30 -12.08 -0.11
C GLU A 92 11.17 -12.37 -1.11
N HIS A 93 9.92 -12.40 -0.64
CA HIS A 93 8.73 -12.58 -1.47
C HIS A 93 8.11 -11.24 -1.89
N ASN A 94 8.50 -10.13 -1.28
CA ASN A 94 7.98 -8.78 -1.56
C ASN A 94 8.82 -7.99 -2.59
N ASN A 95 9.62 -8.69 -3.41
CA ASN A 95 10.60 -8.07 -4.31
C ASN A 95 9.98 -7.09 -5.32
N VAL A 96 8.78 -7.38 -5.82
CA VAL A 96 8.15 -6.55 -6.87
C VAL A 96 7.66 -5.23 -6.30
N ALA A 97 6.95 -5.25 -5.17
CA ALA A 97 6.49 -4.04 -4.52
C ALA A 97 7.66 -3.20 -3.98
N ASP A 98 8.70 -3.84 -3.43
CA ASP A 98 9.91 -3.16 -2.97
C ASP A 98 10.61 -2.43 -4.13
N LYS A 99 10.83 -3.11 -5.26
CA LYS A 99 11.40 -2.48 -6.47
C LYS A 99 10.55 -1.33 -6.98
N LEU A 100 9.23 -1.49 -7.05
CA LEU A 100 8.31 -0.40 -7.45
C LEU A 100 8.36 0.79 -6.50
N SER A 101 8.61 0.55 -5.21
CA SER A 101 8.73 1.59 -4.22
C SER A 101 10.05 2.38 -4.32
N ARG A 102 11.11 1.75 -4.84
CA ARG A 102 12.48 2.27 -4.97
C ARG A 102 12.83 2.78 -6.38
N CYS A 103 12.09 2.38 -7.41
CA CYS A 103 12.29 2.88 -8.77
C CYS A 103 11.82 4.34 -8.91
N PHE A 104 12.76 5.26 -9.15
CA PHE A 104 12.50 6.70 -9.32
C PHE A 104 12.61 7.17 -10.79
N TYR A 105 12.75 6.28 -11.76
CA TYR A 105 12.84 6.64 -13.17
C TYR A 105 11.44 6.63 -13.82
N ILE A 106 10.77 7.78 -13.81
CA ILE A 106 9.72 8.09 -14.77
C ILE A 106 10.19 9.36 -15.49
N LYS A 107 10.56 9.25 -16.77
CA LYS A 107 10.66 10.41 -17.66
C LYS A 107 9.24 10.94 -17.78
N GLU A 108 8.98 12.13 -17.24
CA GLU A 108 7.80 12.90 -17.64
C GLU A 108 8.01 13.26 -19.12
N GLU A 109 7.36 12.53 -20.03
CA GLU A 109 7.09 13.10 -21.34
C GLU A 109 6.11 14.25 -21.12
N ARG A 110 6.64 15.47 -21.14
CA ARG A 110 5.83 16.67 -21.27
C ARG A 110 5.20 16.61 -22.66
N GLU A 111 3.91 16.30 -22.73
CA GLU A 111 3.13 16.63 -23.92
C GLU A 111 3.24 18.14 -24.15
N LYS A 112 3.63 18.50 -25.37
CA LYS A 112 3.83 19.88 -25.85
C LYS A 112 2.51 20.57 -26.09
#